data_AF-A0A6C0L125-F1
#
_entry.id   AF-A0A6C0L125-F1
#
_cell.length_a   1.000
_cell.length_b   1.000
_cell.length_c   1.000
_cell.angle_alpha   90.00
_cell.angle_beta   90.00
_cell.angle_gamma   90.00
#
_symmetry.space_group_name_H-M   'P 1'
#
loop_
_entity.id
_entity.type
_entity.pdbx_description
1 polymer ?
#
loop_
_entity_poly.entity_id
_entity_poly.type
_entity_poly.pdbx_seq_one_letter_code
_entity_poly.pdbx_strand_id
1 'polypeptide(L)' 'MVIKKSKEHLENVCMDYYEHFCLSMYFSGNLMIGSVRAFVHAWIPCWYGSSTTDLVNDIKIKINNTGCLKTKSK' A
#
# COMPACT_ATOMS: atom_id res chain seq x y z
N MET A 1 -3.03 -25.11 6.79
CA MET A 1 -3.26 -24.52 5.44
C MET A 1 -3.15 -22.99 5.50
N VAL A 2 -2.01 -22.46 5.97
CA VAL A 2 -1.75 -21.01 6.08
C VAL A 2 -0.37 -20.71 5.50
N ILE A 3 0.60 -21.59 5.77
CA ILE A 3 1.98 -21.54 5.29
C ILE A 3 2.10 -21.75 3.75
N LYS A 4 1.20 -22.53 3.12
CA LYS A 4 1.18 -22.68 1.65
C LYS A 4 0.77 -21.39 0.95
N LYS A 5 -0.29 -20.73 1.48
CA LYS A 5 -0.83 -19.49 0.92
C LYS A 5 0.17 -18.33 1.03
N SER A 6 0.95 -18.24 2.11
CA SER A 6 2.00 -17.23 2.24
C SER A 6 3.12 -17.43 1.22
N LYS A 7 3.51 -18.68 0.92
CA LYS A 7 4.55 -18.96 -0.09
C LYS A 7 4.10 -18.63 -1.49
N GLU A 8 2.89 -19.06 -1.89
CA GLU A 8 2.31 -18.68 -3.19
C GLU A 8 2.16 -17.15 -3.33
N HIS A 9 1.80 -16.47 -2.23
CA HIS A 9 1.71 -15.02 -2.23
C HIS A 9 3.07 -14.34 -2.44
N LEU A 10 4.12 -14.80 -1.74
CA LEU A 10 5.50 -14.32 -1.86
C LEU A 10 6.09 -14.59 -3.25
N GLU A 11 5.84 -15.77 -3.84
CA GLU A 11 6.27 -16.11 -5.20
C GLU A 11 5.58 -15.26 -6.26
N ASN A 12 4.28 -14.98 -6.10
CA ASN A 12 3.51 -14.17 -7.05
C ASN A 12 3.89 -12.68 -7.04
N VAL A 13 4.52 -12.20 -5.96
CA VAL A 13 5.00 -10.82 -5.84
C VAL A 13 6.53 -10.70 -5.91
N CYS A 14 7.27 -11.79 -6.12
CA CYS A 14 8.72 -11.82 -6.28
C CYS A 14 9.46 -10.96 -5.22
N MET A 15 9.09 -11.06 -3.94
CA MET A 15 9.73 -10.32 -2.84
C MET A 15 10.14 -11.25 -1.72
N ASP A 16 11.24 -10.90 -1.02
CA ASP A 16 11.62 -11.57 0.22
C ASP A 16 10.64 -11.26 1.36
N TYR A 17 10.58 -12.12 2.39
CA TYR A 17 9.75 -11.90 3.57
C TYR A 17 10.01 -10.53 4.22
N TYR A 18 11.27 -10.09 4.31
CA TYR A 18 11.61 -8.79 4.87
C TYR A 18 11.12 -7.63 4.02
N GLU A 19 11.24 -7.74 2.68
CA GLU A 19 10.73 -6.72 1.75
C GLU A 19 9.21 -6.63 1.83
N HIS A 20 8.51 -7.78 1.82
CA HIS A 20 7.06 -7.84 1.93
C HIS A 20 6.55 -7.30 3.28
N PHE A 21 7.27 -7.61 4.36
CA PHE A 21 6.96 -7.10 5.70
C PHE A 21 7.15 -5.58 5.78
N CYS A 22 8.28 -5.07 5.29
CA CYS A 22 8.56 -3.63 5.28
C CYS A 22 7.55 -2.86 4.41
N LEU A 23 7.20 -3.43 3.25
CA LEU A 23 6.15 -2.88 2.38
C LEU A 23 4.79 -2.84 3.08
N SER A 24 4.43 -3.91 3.79
CA SER A 24 3.18 -3.97 4.57
C SER A 24 3.16 -2.92 5.69
N MET A 25 4.28 -2.71 6.38
CA MET A 25 4.41 -1.67 7.42
C MET A 25 4.34 -0.26 6.83
N TYR A 26 4.93 -0.04 5.65
CA TYR A 26 4.84 1.22 4.92
C TYR A 26 3.38 1.54 4.55
N PHE A 27 2.64 0.56 4.00
CA PHE A 27 1.22 0.74 3.71
C PHE A 27 0.40 0.98 4.98
N SER A 28 0.69 0.26 6.06
CA SER A 28 0.03 0.47 7.36
C SER A 28 0.17 1.92 7.85
N GLY A 29 1.38 2.48 7.83
CA GLY A 29 1.61 3.87 8.22
C GLY A 29 0.87 4.88 7.33
N ASN A 30 0.94 4.70 6.01
CA ASN A 30 0.23 5.57 5.06
C ASN A 30 -1.29 5.49 5.22
N LEU A 31 -1.84 4.29 5.38
CA LEU A 31 -3.27 4.09 5.62
C LEU A 31 -3.71 4.69 6.97
N MET A 32 -2.87 4.63 8.00
CA MET A 32 -3.15 5.28 9.28
C MET A 32 -3.23 6.81 9.13
N ILE A 33 -2.27 7.42 8.41
CA ILE A 33 -2.32 8.86 8.09
C ILE A 33 -3.55 9.20 7.25
N GLY A 34 -3.87 8.36 6.25
CA GLY A 34 -5.08 8.48 5.43
C GLY A 34 -6.36 8.43 6.26
N SER A 35 -6.43 7.52 7.23
CA SER A 35 -7.55 7.38 8.15
C SER A 35 -7.72 8.63 9.01
N VAL A 36 -6.62 9.17 9.56
CA VAL A 36 -6.65 10.44 10.31
C VAL A 36 -7.11 11.60 9.43
N ARG A 37 -6.61 11.70 8.19
CA ARG A 37 -7.04 12.74 7.24
C ARG A 37 -8.51 12.60 6.86
N ALA A 38 -9.00 11.38 6.62
CA ALA A 38 -10.40 11.11 6.33
C ALA A 38 -11.32 11.44 7.52
N PHE A 39 -10.85 11.15 8.74
CA PHE A 39 -11.54 11.52 9.97
C PHE A 39 -11.65 13.04 10.14
N VAL A 40 -10.58 13.78 9.89
CA VAL A 40 -10.60 15.26 9.89
C VAL A 40 -11.50 15.79 8.77
N HIS A 41 -11.44 15.20 7.57
CA HIS A 41 -12.28 15.57 6.43
C HIS A 41 -13.78 15.35 6.71
N ALA A 42 -14.15 14.31 7.47
CA ALA A 42 -15.53 14.08 7.89
C ALA A 42 -16.07 15.21 8.79
N TRP A 43 -15.20 15.88 9.53
CA TRP A 43 -15.55 17.02 10.37
C TRP A 43 -15.47 18.37 9.63
N ILE A 44 -14.48 18.52 8.75
CA ILE A 44 -14.21 19.73 7.96
C ILE A 44 -13.97 19.33 6.51
N PRO A 45 -15.02 19.22 5.68
CA PRO A 45 -14.92 18.72 4.31
C PRO A 45 -14.07 19.61 3.39
N CYS A 46 -13.84 20.89 3.73
CA CYS A 46 -12.93 21.76 2.99
C CYS A 46 -11.45 21.41 3.16
N TRP A 47 -11.08 20.67 4.21
CA TRP A 47 -9.71 20.22 4.41
C TRP A 47 -9.53 18.82 3.82
N TYR A 48 -8.49 18.64 3.00
CA TYR A 48 -8.07 17.35 2.47
C TYR A 48 -9.05 16.61 1.53
N GLY A 49 -9.94 17.32 0.82
CA GLY A 49 -10.95 16.71 -0.06
C GLY A 49 -10.43 15.70 -1.10
N SER A 50 -9.27 15.96 -1.70
CA SER A 50 -8.63 15.00 -2.63
C SER A 50 -7.58 14.10 -1.96
N SER A 51 -7.26 14.33 -0.69
CA SER A 51 -6.08 13.71 -0.04
C SER A 51 -6.26 12.21 0.20
N THR A 52 -7.48 11.77 0.47
CA THR A 52 -7.79 10.33 0.63
C THR A 52 -7.72 9.61 -0.71
N THR A 53 -8.27 10.21 -1.78
CA THR A 53 -8.24 9.66 -3.14
C THR A 53 -6.81 9.61 -3.69
N ASP A 54 -6.03 10.68 -3.49
CA ASP A 54 -4.63 10.78 -3.90
C ASP A 54 -3.77 9.73 -3.18
N LEU A 55 -3.94 9.57 -1.86
CA LEU A 55 -3.25 8.54 -1.08
C LEU A 55 -3.57 7.12 -1.58
N VAL A 56 -4.84 6.81 -1.86
CA VAL A 56 -5.23 5.50 -2.37
C VAL A 56 -4.65 5.28 -3.77
N ASN A 57 -4.60 6.31 -4.60
CA ASN A 57 -3.98 6.25 -5.92
C ASN A 57 -2.47 6.02 -5.83
N ASP A 58 -1.76 6.72 -4.94
CA ASP A 58 -0.33 6.51 -4.68
C ASP A 58 -0.05 5.09 -4.18
N ILE A 59 -0.84 4.59 -3.24
CA ILE A 59 -0.76 3.20 -2.76
C ILE A 59 -0.94 2.23 -3.92
N LYS A 60 -1.93 2.46 -4.79
CA LYS A 60 -2.20 1.60 -5.96
C LYS A 60 -1.06 1.63 -6.99
N ILE A 61 -0.50 2.80 -7.24
CA ILE A 61 0.68 2.98 -8.11
C ILE A 61 1.88 2.24 -7.50
N LYS A 62 2.07 2.34 -6.18
CA LYS A 62 3.20 1.71 -5.51
C LYS A 62 3.08 0.19 -5.50
N ILE A 63 1.88 -0.36 -5.26
CA ILE A 63 1.60 -1.79 -5.41
C ILE A 63 1.96 -2.26 -6.82
N ASN A 64 1.50 -1.54 -7.86
CA ASN A 64 1.80 -1.87 -9.26
C ASN A 64 3.29 -1.69 -9.65
N ASN A 65 4.06 -0.90 -8.92
CA ASN A 65 5.49 -0.70 -9.16
C ASN A 65 6.40 -1.51 -8.23
N THR A 66 5.82 -2.34 -7.36
CA THR A 66 6.57 -3.23 -6.45
C THR A 66 6.49 -4.68 -6.90
N GLY A 67 7.47 -5.49 -6.48
CA GLY A 67 7.49 -6.92 -6.75
C GLY A 67 7.90 -7.30 -8.17
N CYS A 68 7.28 -8.33 -8.75
CA CYS A 68 7.59 -8.84 -10.10
C CYS A 68 7.44 -7.79 -11.22
N LEU A 69 6.73 -6.68 -10.95
CA LEU A 69 6.51 -5.57 -11.89
C LEU A 69 7.68 -4.57 -11.94
N LYS A 70 8.66 -4.68 -11.02
CA LYS A 70 9.89 -3.87 -11.01
C LYS A 70 10.75 -4.04 -12.29
N THR A 71 10.51 -5.09 -13.08
CA THR A 71 11.25 -5.46 -14.31
C THR A 71 10.76 -4.76 -15.60
N LYS A 72 10.05 -3.62 -15.51
CA LYS A 72 9.65 -2.84 -16.71
C LYS A 72 10.13 -1.39 -16.73
N SER A 73 11.08 -1.00 -15.88
CA SER A 73 11.84 0.24 -16.08
C SER A 73 13.26 -0.12 -16.52
N LYS A 74 13.42 -0.34 -17.82
CA LYS A 74 14.71 -0.36 -18.49
C LYS A 74 15.15 1.07 -18.76
#